data_AF-A0A7Y9KJT7-F1
#
_entry.id   AF-A0A7Y9KJT7-F1
#
_cell.length_a   1.000
_cell.length_b   1.000
_cell.length_c   1.000
_cell.angle_alpha   90.00
_cell.angle_beta   90.00
_cell.angle_gamma   90.00
#
_symmetry.space_group_name_H-M   'P 1'
#
loop_
_entity.id
_entity.type
_entity.pdbx_description
1 polymer ?
#
loop_
_entity_poly.entity_id
_entity_poly.type
_entity_poly.pdbx_seq_one_letter_code
_entity_poly.pdbx_strand_id
1 'polypeptide(L)'
;MSLAGKITLGAGVLVVGGLVILAAPAVTSVAGVVSSWANSAPTEESPEAVSVADDDAAIEKKMLGELGDGYVYVGNGTAIPENSPAGCEEPRWLHVGGGRASINGDLIDRGVNELARGTAGLDAEGNVKTYTVQPGDALYAIGDRFCIANALTIATLNHTRTIQPGEVLLLAPDSSIPWVEYFNPRSAEGGYQQIPYQLAVEAMSAAAWAGDVDRMRDIFTNELRALYPDPAEADVIAQALDAGDLDVLRQMFA
;
A
#
# COMPACT_ATOMS: atom_id res chain seq x y z
N MET A 1 44.85 -57.43 -22.28
CA MET A 1 45.47 -57.38 -23.63
C MET A 1 44.66 -56.37 -24.43
N SER A 2 44.96 -55.06 -24.39
CA SER A 2 45.85 -54.27 -25.29
C SER A 2 45.66 -54.65 -26.77
N LEU A 3 45.48 -53.77 -27.75
CA LEU A 3 46.06 -52.45 -28.07
C LEU A 3 44.98 -51.59 -28.78
N ALA A 4 44.82 -50.29 -28.51
CA ALA A 4 45.57 -49.16 -29.08
C ALA A 4 45.55 -49.05 -30.63
N GLY A 5 44.85 -48.03 -31.13
CA GLY A 5 44.93 -47.57 -32.52
C GLY A 5 44.25 -46.20 -32.69
N LYS A 6 45.06 -45.13 -32.70
CA LYS A 6 44.65 -43.76 -33.03
C LYS A 6 44.63 -43.58 -34.55
N ILE A 7 43.57 -42.98 -35.12
CA ILE A 7 43.66 -42.22 -36.38
C ILE A 7 42.81 -40.95 -36.24
N THR A 8 43.47 -39.83 -36.47
CA THR A 8 42.92 -38.47 -36.54
C THR A 8 42.66 -38.11 -38.01
N LEU A 9 41.45 -37.65 -38.33
CA LEU A 9 41.05 -36.78 -39.47
C LEU A 9 39.56 -36.46 -39.18
N GLY A 10 39.01 -35.24 -39.17
CA GLY A 10 39.37 -34.01 -39.83
C GLY A 10 38.09 -33.47 -40.49
N ALA A 11 37.46 -32.46 -39.86
CA ALA A 11 36.46 -31.51 -40.37
C ALA A 11 35.12 -32.01 -40.95
N GLY A 12 34.02 -31.47 -40.40
CA GLY A 12 32.67 -31.55 -40.97
C GLY A 12 31.62 -30.97 -40.03
N VAL A 13 31.56 -29.63 -39.96
CA VAL A 13 30.54 -28.87 -39.24
C VAL A 13 29.16 -29.14 -39.85
N LEU A 14 28.20 -29.54 -39.02
CA LEU A 14 26.78 -29.36 -39.30
C LEU A 14 26.07 -29.08 -37.97
N VAL A 15 26.08 -27.81 -37.59
CA VAL A 15 25.24 -27.28 -36.52
C VAL A 15 23.81 -27.24 -37.06
N VAL A 16 23.02 -28.26 -36.75
CA VAL A 16 21.57 -28.19 -36.90
C VAL A 16 21.04 -27.47 -35.66
N GLY A 17 20.78 -26.17 -35.82
CA GLY A 17 20.14 -25.34 -34.81
C GLY A 17 18.72 -25.82 -34.56
N GLY A 18 18.53 -26.54 -33.45
CA GLY A 18 17.22 -26.70 -32.82
C GLY A 18 16.97 -25.49 -31.93
N LEU A 19 16.25 -24.50 -32.45
CA LEU A 19 15.73 -23.39 -31.65
C LEU A 19 14.57 -23.95 -30.80
N VAL A 20 14.88 -24.37 -29.57
CA VAL A 20 13.85 -24.58 -28.54
C VAL A 20 13.43 -23.20 -28.07
N ILE A 21 12.27 -22.74 -28.54
CA ILE A 21 11.61 -21.57 -27.97
C ILE A 21 11.11 -22.00 -26.58
N LEU A 22 11.89 -21.71 -25.53
CA LEU A 22 11.34 -21.63 -24.19
C LEU A 22 10.37 -20.45 -24.19
N ALA A 23 9.07 -20.74 -24.23
CA ALA A 23 8.05 -19.78 -23.85
C ALA A 23 8.20 -19.54 -22.34
N ALA A 24 9.02 -18.56 -21.97
CA ALA A 24 8.93 -17.96 -20.66
C ALA A 24 7.55 -17.27 -20.57
N PRO A 25 6.76 -17.49 -19.50
CA PRO A 25 5.59 -16.66 -19.29
C PRO A 25 6.07 -15.21 -19.20
N ALA A 26 5.49 -14.33 -20.02
CA ALA A 26 5.69 -12.91 -19.88
C ALA A 26 5.13 -12.50 -18.53
N VAL A 27 6.01 -12.39 -17.52
CA VAL A 27 5.75 -11.58 -16.35
C VAL A 27 5.64 -10.14 -16.85
N THR A 28 4.41 -9.70 -17.11
CA THR A 28 4.09 -8.28 -17.24
C THR A 28 4.56 -7.63 -15.96
N SER A 29 5.66 -6.88 -16.04
CA SER A 29 6.25 -6.16 -14.92
C SER A 29 5.16 -5.32 -14.26
N VAL A 30 4.98 -5.53 -12.96
CA VAL A 30 4.12 -4.77 -12.04
C VAL A 30 4.14 -3.27 -12.35
N ALA A 31 5.31 -2.73 -12.74
CA ALA A 31 5.53 -1.37 -13.20
C ALA A 31 4.52 -0.84 -14.25
N GLY A 32 4.01 -1.68 -15.16
CA GLY A 32 3.09 -1.25 -16.22
C GLY A 32 1.67 -0.95 -15.72
N VAL A 33 1.20 -1.69 -14.72
CA VAL A 33 -0.15 -1.54 -14.15
C VAL A 33 -0.18 -0.33 -13.20
N VAL A 34 0.80 -0.19 -12.31
CA VAL A 34 0.94 1.01 -11.46
C VAL A 34 1.16 2.30 -12.27
N SER A 35 1.87 2.24 -13.41
CA SER A 35 2.02 3.40 -14.30
C SER A 35 0.72 3.81 -15.00
N SER A 36 -0.22 2.88 -15.21
CA SER A 36 -1.53 3.19 -15.81
C SER A 36 -2.48 3.90 -14.83
N TRP A 37 -2.34 3.62 -13.54
CA TRP A 37 -3.16 4.23 -12.48
C TRP A 37 -2.76 5.68 -12.19
N ALA A 38 -1.49 6.03 -12.36
CA ALA A 38 -1.04 7.41 -12.31
C ALA A 38 -1.59 8.28 -13.47
N ASN A 39 -1.91 7.66 -14.61
CA ASN A 39 -2.27 8.36 -15.85
C ASN A 39 -3.79 8.49 -16.10
N SER A 40 -4.64 8.04 -15.17
CA SER A 40 -6.11 8.04 -15.34
C SER A 40 -6.80 9.31 -14.84
N ALA A 41 -6.06 10.37 -14.50
CA ALA A 41 -6.64 11.68 -14.23
C ALA A 41 -7.18 12.32 -15.52
N PRO A 42 -8.37 12.95 -15.52
CA PRO A 42 -8.85 13.70 -16.69
C PRO A 42 -7.84 14.79 -17.05
N THR A 43 -7.41 14.83 -18.31
CA THR A 43 -6.62 15.94 -18.85
C THR A 43 -7.53 17.16 -19.01
N GLU A 44 -7.71 17.92 -17.93
CA GLU A 44 -8.00 19.34 -18.07
C GLU A 44 -6.67 20.04 -18.39
N GLU A 45 -6.65 20.85 -19.44
CA GLU A 45 -5.57 21.82 -19.70
C GLU A 45 -5.50 22.80 -18.52
N SER A 46 -4.78 22.40 -17.48
CA SER A 46 -4.42 23.20 -16.31
C SER A 46 -3.06 23.86 -16.59
N PRO A 47 -2.87 25.15 -16.27
CA PRO A 47 -1.63 25.85 -16.57
C PRO A 47 -0.45 25.15 -15.91
N GLU A 48 0.68 25.10 -16.64
CA GLU A 48 2.00 24.58 -16.26
C GLU A 48 2.03 23.82 -14.93
N ALA A 49 2.23 22.49 -15.00
CA ALA A 49 2.45 21.63 -13.84
C ALA A 49 3.53 22.21 -12.90
N VAL A 50 3.10 23.03 -11.94
CA VAL A 50 3.83 23.31 -10.72
C VAL A 50 3.86 21.96 -10.00
N SER A 51 5.04 21.40 -9.82
CA SER A 51 5.14 20.08 -9.25
C SER A 51 4.60 20.14 -7.81
N VAL A 52 3.74 19.19 -7.43
CA VAL A 52 3.18 19.10 -6.07
C VAL A 52 4.28 19.14 -4.99
N ALA A 53 5.50 18.71 -5.34
CA ALA A 53 6.68 18.77 -4.49
C ALA A 53 7.23 20.19 -4.27
N ASP A 54 7.18 21.07 -5.28
CA ASP A 54 7.63 22.47 -5.16
C ASP A 54 6.69 23.26 -4.23
N ASP A 55 5.40 22.93 -4.25
CA ASP A 55 4.40 23.52 -3.36
C ASP A 55 4.58 23.05 -1.91
N ASP A 56 4.89 21.77 -1.69
CA ASP A 56 5.00 21.21 -0.34
C ASP A 56 6.19 21.80 0.44
N ALA A 57 7.32 22.05 -0.23
CA ALA A 57 8.47 22.71 0.39
C ALA A 57 8.20 24.18 0.76
N ALA A 58 7.40 24.88 -0.06
CA ALA A 58 6.98 26.24 0.24
C ALA A 58 6.00 26.29 1.43
N ILE A 59 5.07 25.33 1.48
CA ILE A 59 4.12 25.15 2.58
C ILE A 59 4.87 24.83 3.86
N GLU A 60 5.81 23.88 3.84
CA GLU A 60 6.66 23.53 4.97
C GLU A 60 7.34 24.77 5.54
N LYS A 61 8.08 25.51 4.70
CA LYS A 61 8.79 26.72 5.12
C LYS A 61 7.85 27.75 5.75
N LYS A 62 6.66 27.92 5.19
CA LYS A 62 5.65 28.83 5.72
C LYS A 62 5.15 28.37 7.09
N MET A 63 4.74 27.10 7.20
CA MET A 63 4.19 26.55 8.44
C MET A 63 5.21 26.54 9.57
N LEU A 64 6.43 26.08 9.33
CA LEU A 64 7.49 26.09 10.33
C LEU A 64 7.90 27.52 10.72
N GLY A 65 7.85 28.46 9.77
CA GLY A 65 8.05 29.89 10.06
C GLY A 65 6.97 30.49 10.96
N GLU A 66 5.72 30.02 10.85
CA GLU A 66 4.58 30.50 11.65
C GLU A 66 4.48 29.80 13.03
N LEU A 67 4.75 28.49 13.09
CA LEU A 67 4.63 27.68 14.31
C LEU A 67 5.86 27.77 15.23
N GLY A 68 7.04 28.06 14.65
CA GLY A 68 8.30 28.15 15.37
C GLY A 68 8.90 26.78 15.72
N ASP A 69 9.95 26.82 16.54
CA ASP A 69 10.70 25.63 16.95
C ASP A 69 9.82 24.63 17.74
N GLY A 70 10.10 23.33 17.60
CA GLY A 70 9.36 22.26 18.29
C GLY A 70 8.18 21.68 17.49
N TYR A 71 8.09 22.00 16.20
CA TYR A 71 7.15 21.40 15.25
C TYR A 71 7.91 20.79 14.09
N VAL A 72 7.40 19.66 13.60
CA VAL A 72 7.87 19.02 12.37
C VAL A 72 6.78 19.05 11.32
N TYR A 73 7.17 19.31 10.08
CA TYR A 73 6.30 19.14 8.93
C TYR A 73 6.24 17.66 8.55
N VAL A 74 5.03 17.13 8.42
CA VAL A 74 4.79 15.71 8.13
C VAL A 74 4.08 15.52 6.79
N GLY A 75 4.11 16.53 5.92
CA GLY A 75 3.53 16.50 4.57
C GLY A 75 2.06 16.92 4.52
N ASN A 76 1.56 17.17 3.30
CA ASN A 76 0.16 17.49 2.99
C ASN A 76 -0.42 18.63 3.85
N GLY A 77 0.33 19.71 4.05
CA GLY A 77 -0.09 20.85 4.85
C GLY A 77 -0.25 20.54 6.35
N THR A 78 0.37 19.48 6.84
CA THR A 78 0.28 19.06 8.24
C THR A 78 1.63 19.26 8.94
N ALA A 79 1.61 19.95 10.08
CA ALA A 79 2.71 20.03 11.01
C ALA A 79 2.23 19.66 12.41
N ILE A 80 3.05 18.90 13.14
CA ILE A 80 2.73 18.42 14.48
C ILE A 80 3.88 18.72 15.44
N PRO A 81 3.62 18.76 16.76
CA PRO A 81 4.70 18.89 17.73
C PRO A 81 5.73 17.79 17.56
N GLU A 82 7.01 18.16 17.66
CA GLU A 82 8.10 17.22 17.86
C GLU A 82 7.86 16.37 19.10
N ASN A 83 8.53 15.21 19.19
CA ASN A 83 8.48 14.36 20.37
C ASN A 83 7.04 13.93 20.75
N SER A 84 6.19 13.77 19.74
CA SER A 84 4.81 13.29 19.84
C SER A 84 4.59 12.17 18.82
N PRO A 85 4.69 10.88 19.22
CA PRO A 85 4.72 10.38 20.59
C PRO A 85 6.02 10.69 21.36
N ALA A 86 5.94 10.70 22.70
CA ALA A 86 7.10 10.96 23.55
C ALA A 86 8.24 9.97 23.24
N GLY A 87 9.44 10.50 22.99
CA GLY A 87 10.62 9.80 22.53
C GLY A 87 10.72 9.61 21.01
N CYS A 88 9.89 10.28 20.21
CA CYS A 88 9.94 10.28 18.74
C CYS A 88 10.26 11.68 18.22
N GLU A 89 11.54 11.98 18.00
CA GLU A 89 12.00 13.27 17.46
C GLU A 89 11.48 13.50 16.03
N GLU A 90 11.40 12.43 15.23
CA GLU A 90 10.80 12.42 13.89
C GLU A 90 9.52 11.58 13.89
N PRO A 91 8.38 12.13 14.34
CA PRO A 91 7.13 11.41 14.33
C PRO A 91 6.62 11.16 12.91
N ARG A 92 5.96 10.02 12.76
CA ARG A 92 5.29 9.56 11.55
C ARG A 92 3.80 9.89 11.64
N TRP A 93 3.22 10.17 10.49
CA TRP A 93 1.85 10.58 10.29
C TRP A 93 1.30 9.86 9.07
N LEU A 94 0.23 9.11 9.31
CA LEU A 94 -0.53 8.46 8.25
C LEU A 94 -1.46 9.46 7.58
N HIS A 95 -1.35 9.58 6.27
CA HIS A 95 -2.29 10.32 5.44
C HIS A 95 -3.17 9.31 4.73
N VAL A 96 -4.48 9.36 4.97
CA VAL A 96 -5.47 8.52 4.28
C VAL A 96 -6.60 9.40 3.78
N GLY A 97 -7.03 9.15 2.55
CA GLY A 97 -8.11 9.89 1.90
C GLY A 97 -7.77 10.32 0.48
N GLY A 98 -8.78 10.76 -0.26
CA GLY A 98 -8.65 11.09 -1.68
C GLY A 98 -8.31 9.88 -2.56
N GLY A 99 -8.53 8.65 -2.07
CA GLY A 99 -8.20 7.40 -2.77
C GLY A 99 -6.73 7.03 -2.66
N ARG A 100 -6.02 7.60 -1.68
CA ARG A 100 -4.59 7.43 -1.48
C ARG A 100 -4.31 7.19 0.00
N ALA A 101 -3.25 6.44 0.26
CA ALA A 101 -2.67 6.30 1.58
C ALA A 101 -1.16 6.52 1.49
N SER A 102 -0.59 7.24 2.45
CA SER A 102 0.86 7.46 2.54
C SER A 102 1.30 7.67 3.98
N ILE A 103 2.60 7.59 4.20
CA ILE A 103 3.25 7.92 5.47
C ILE A 103 4.50 8.74 5.19
N ASN A 104 4.84 9.68 6.07
CA ASN A 104 6.04 10.50 5.90
C ASN A 104 7.29 9.72 6.33
N GLY A 105 7.96 9.06 5.38
CA GLY A 105 9.25 8.38 5.62
C GLY A 105 9.13 7.02 6.31
N ASP A 106 10.28 6.41 6.61
CA ASP A 106 10.35 5.04 7.12
C ASP A 106 9.98 4.93 8.60
N LEU A 107 9.24 3.89 8.96
CA LEU A 107 8.83 3.62 10.34
C LEU A 107 10.02 3.32 11.26
N ILE A 108 9.91 3.78 12.50
CA ILE A 108 10.94 3.59 13.53
C ILE A 108 10.42 2.58 14.56
N ASP A 109 10.92 1.34 14.56
CA ASP A 109 10.55 0.37 15.61
C ASP A 109 11.36 0.61 16.89
N ARG A 110 10.71 1.18 17.91
CA ARG A 110 11.29 1.42 19.24
C ARG A 110 11.29 0.18 20.15
N GLY A 111 10.87 -0.97 19.61
CA GLY A 111 10.80 -2.24 20.31
C GLY A 111 9.44 -2.49 20.97
N VAL A 112 9.26 -3.74 21.42
CA VAL A 112 8.03 -4.19 22.10
C VAL A 112 7.74 -3.35 23.34
N ASN A 113 6.46 -3.04 23.57
CA ASN A 113 5.98 -2.41 24.80
C ASN A 113 4.77 -3.17 25.37
N GLU A 114 4.24 -2.75 26.54
CA GLU A 114 3.20 -3.46 27.26
C GLU A 114 1.91 -3.70 26.45
N LEU A 115 1.59 -2.84 25.49
CA LEU A 115 0.36 -2.92 24.69
C LEU A 115 0.68 -2.94 23.18
N ALA A 116 1.90 -3.34 22.81
CA ALA A 116 2.33 -3.54 21.44
C ALA A 116 3.39 -4.66 21.34
N ARG A 117 3.01 -5.87 21.75
CA ARG A 117 3.83 -7.08 21.75
C ARG A 117 3.79 -7.86 20.45
N GLY A 118 2.91 -7.49 19.52
CA GLY A 118 2.85 -8.02 18.17
C GLY A 118 4.16 -7.97 17.38
N THR A 119 4.15 -8.70 16.27
CA THR A 119 5.33 -8.91 15.43
C THR A 119 5.33 -7.92 14.28
N ALA A 120 6.42 -7.17 14.12
CA ALA A 120 6.62 -6.32 12.95
C ALA A 120 6.97 -7.18 11.72
N GLY A 121 6.25 -6.98 10.62
CA GLY A 121 6.59 -7.53 9.32
C GLY A 121 7.51 -6.57 8.57
N LEU A 122 8.62 -7.09 8.06
CA LEU A 122 9.66 -6.32 7.38
C LEU A 122 9.64 -6.62 5.87
N ASP A 123 10.01 -5.64 5.06
CA ASP A 123 10.36 -5.85 3.65
C ASP A 123 11.77 -6.47 3.49
N ALA A 124 12.21 -6.62 2.24
CA ALA A 124 13.52 -7.22 1.92
C ALA A 124 14.69 -6.34 2.40
N GLU A 125 14.47 -5.04 2.53
CA GLU A 125 15.43 -4.04 2.98
C GLU A 125 15.46 -3.91 4.51
N GLY A 126 14.53 -4.57 5.21
CA GLY A 126 14.42 -4.57 6.67
C GLY A 126 13.57 -3.43 7.23
N ASN A 127 12.83 -2.70 6.40
CA ASN A 127 11.92 -1.65 6.83
C ASN A 127 10.60 -2.26 7.30
N VAL A 128 10.01 -1.71 8.35
CA VAL A 128 8.70 -2.15 8.84
C VAL A 128 7.61 -1.77 7.83
N LYS A 129 6.80 -2.75 7.44
CA LYS A 129 5.62 -2.56 6.58
C LYS A 129 4.32 -2.91 7.27
N THR A 130 4.32 -3.99 8.05
CA THR A 130 3.12 -4.52 8.68
C THR A 130 3.32 -4.83 10.15
N TYR A 131 2.23 -5.12 10.85
CA TYR A 131 2.21 -5.51 12.24
C TYR A 131 1.17 -6.59 12.51
N THR A 132 1.59 -7.74 13.01
CA THR A 132 0.66 -8.81 13.44
C THR A 132 0.28 -8.61 14.90
N VAL A 133 -1.00 -8.35 15.13
CA VAL A 133 -1.59 -8.02 16.44
C VAL A 133 -1.54 -9.23 17.38
N GLN A 134 -1.17 -9.01 18.64
CA GLN A 134 -1.22 -10.00 19.72
C GLN A 134 -2.33 -9.68 20.73
N PRO A 135 -2.75 -10.67 21.55
CA PRO A 135 -3.70 -10.42 22.63
C PRO A 135 -3.22 -9.31 23.58
N GLY A 136 -4.09 -8.31 23.76
CA GLY A 136 -3.83 -7.16 24.63
C GLY A 136 -3.07 -6.02 23.96
N ASP A 137 -2.79 -6.08 22.65
CA ASP A 137 -2.27 -4.93 21.91
C ASP A 137 -3.34 -3.85 21.74
N ALA A 138 -2.92 -2.58 21.65
CA ALA A 138 -3.79 -1.43 21.47
C ALA A 138 -3.20 -0.43 20.46
N LEU A 139 -4.05 0.17 19.64
CA LEU A 139 -3.64 1.07 18.54
C LEU A 139 -2.66 2.17 19.00
N TYR A 140 -2.94 2.87 20.10
CA TYR A 140 -2.06 3.92 20.61
C TYR A 140 -0.66 3.40 20.95
N ALA A 141 -0.56 2.23 21.58
CA ALA A 141 0.74 1.66 21.94
C ALA A 141 1.49 1.09 20.73
N ILE A 142 0.76 0.61 19.72
CA ILE A 142 1.33 0.26 18.40
C ILE A 142 1.88 1.53 17.74
N GLY A 143 1.09 2.61 17.71
CA GLY A 143 1.53 3.89 17.18
C GLY A 143 2.76 4.42 17.90
N ASP A 144 2.77 4.40 19.23
CA ASP A 144 3.94 4.75 20.04
C ASP A 144 5.16 3.91 19.66
N ARG A 145 5.02 2.58 19.54
CA ARG A 145 6.14 1.71 19.15
C ARG A 145 6.76 2.12 17.82
N PHE A 146 5.94 2.49 16.83
CA PHE A 146 6.40 2.83 15.48
C PHE A 146 6.53 4.34 15.20
N CYS A 147 6.43 5.16 16.24
CA CYS A 147 6.41 6.62 16.17
C CYS A 147 5.27 7.21 15.32
N ILE A 148 4.14 6.52 15.15
CA ILE A 148 2.96 7.03 14.44
C ILE A 148 2.11 7.87 15.40
N ALA A 149 2.11 9.19 15.20
CA ALA A 149 1.45 10.16 16.07
C ALA A 149 -0.08 10.12 16.01
N ASN A 150 -0.64 9.82 14.84
CA ASN A 150 -2.08 9.64 14.65
C ASN A 150 -2.48 8.16 14.68
N ALA A 151 -2.14 7.47 15.75
CA ALA A 151 -2.28 6.02 15.89
C ALA A 151 -3.68 5.45 15.56
N LEU A 152 -4.76 6.21 15.78
CA LEU A 152 -6.11 5.77 15.43
C LEU A 152 -6.33 5.63 13.91
N THR A 153 -5.58 6.37 13.10
CA THR A 153 -5.61 6.27 11.63
C THR A 153 -5.17 4.89 11.15
N ILE A 154 -4.41 4.13 11.95
CA ILE A 154 -4.07 2.73 11.63
C ILE A 154 -5.35 1.91 11.42
N ALA A 155 -6.40 2.10 12.23
CA ALA A 155 -7.65 1.37 12.06
C ALA A 155 -8.38 1.77 10.77
N THR A 156 -8.38 3.06 10.43
CA THR A 156 -8.96 3.56 9.17
C THR A 156 -8.21 3.00 7.96
N LEU A 157 -6.87 3.05 7.98
CA LEU A 157 -6.03 2.49 6.93
C LEU A 157 -6.34 1.02 6.70
N ASN A 158 -6.56 0.27 7.78
CA ASN A 158 -6.74 -1.18 7.79
C ASN A 158 -8.21 -1.63 7.72
N HIS A 159 -9.11 -0.75 7.29
CA HIS A 159 -10.55 -1.02 7.18
C HIS A 159 -11.16 -1.74 8.38
N THR A 160 -10.70 -1.42 9.60
CA THR A 160 -11.10 -2.13 10.82
C THR A 160 -11.70 -1.17 11.82
N ARG A 161 -12.68 -1.65 12.59
CA ARG A 161 -13.26 -0.88 13.71
C ARG A 161 -12.53 -1.16 15.01
N THR A 162 -11.95 -2.35 15.12
CA THR A 162 -11.31 -2.84 16.34
C THR A 162 -10.36 -3.96 15.97
N ILE A 163 -9.07 -3.75 16.26
CA ILE A 163 -8.03 -4.74 16.00
C ILE A 163 -8.27 -6.03 16.79
N GLN A 164 -7.99 -7.17 16.16
CA GLN A 164 -8.13 -8.50 16.75
C GLN A 164 -6.80 -9.25 16.78
N PRO A 165 -6.57 -10.14 17.76
CA PRO A 165 -5.39 -10.99 17.77
C PRO A 165 -5.25 -11.80 16.48
N GLY A 166 -4.06 -11.80 15.90
CA GLY A 166 -3.74 -12.46 14.63
C GLY A 166 -4.02 -11.64 13.38
N GLU A 167 -4.68 -10.48 13.50
CA GLU A 167 -4.85 -9.52 12.40
C GLU A 167 -3.50 -8.95 11.97
N VAL A 168 -3.30 -8.80 10.67
CA VAL A 168 -2.11 -8.17 10.10
C VAL A 168 -2.51 -6.77 9.65
N LEU A 169 -1.90 -5.76 10.27
CA LEU A 169 -2.11 -4.36 9.97
C LEU A 169 -1.00 -3.86 9.05
N LEU A 170 -1.35 -3.24 7.92
CA LEU A 170 -0.48 -2.35 7.18
C LEU A 170 -0.17 -1.10 8.00
N LEU A 171 1.11 -0.76 8.12
CA LEU A 171 1.57 0.44 8.82
C LEU A 171 2.27 1.44 7.89
N ALA A 172 2.86 0.97 6.78
CA ALA A 172 3.55 1.82 5.81
C ALA A 172 3.00 1.55 4.39
N PRO A 173 1.93 2.25 3.97
CA PRO A 173 1.34 2.08 2.65
C PRO A 173 2.23 2.62 1.54
N ASP A 174 2.21 1.95 0.39
CA ASP A 174 2.81 2.43 -0.86
C ASP A 174 1.89 3.45 -1.52
N SER A 175 2.32 4.72 -1.50
CA SER A 175 1.56 5.84 -2.08
C SER A 175 1.35 5.78 -3.60
N SER A 176 2.00 4.85 -4.30
CA SER A 176 1.75 4.59 -5.72
C SER A 176 0.56 3.67 -5.97
N ILE A 177 0.08 2.96 -4.93
CA ILE A 177 -1.06 2.06 -5.00
C ILE A 177 -2.32 2.82 -4.56
N PRO A 178 -3.42 2.77 -5.34
CA PRO A 178 -4.70 3.31 -4.92
C PRO A 178 -5.14 2.69 -3.59
N TRP A 179 -5.70 3.49 -2.70
CA TRP A 179 -6.32 3.02 -1.46
C TRP A 179 -7.82 3.23 -1.54
N VAL A 180 -8.61 2.24 -1.13
CA VAL A 180 -10.07 2.33 -1.11
C VAL A 180 -10.50 3.10 0.12
N GLU A 181 -11.37 4.10 -0.06
CA GLU A 181 -11.88 4.87 1.07
C GLU A 181 -12.62 3.96 2.05
N TYR A 182 -12.37 4.09 3.36
CA TYR A 182 -13.06 3.26 4.33
C TYR A 182 -14.54 3.65 4.50
N PHE A 183 -14.85 4.94 4.63
CA PHE A 183 -16.19 5.37 5.03
C PHE A 183 -17.18 5.40 3.86
N ASN A 184 -16.79 5.99 2.73
CA ASN A 184 -17.63 6.13 1.55
C ASN A 184 -16.76 6.36 0.30
N PRO A 185 -17.26 6.02 -0.91
CA PRO A 185 -16.63 6.43 -2.16
C PRO A 185 -16.36 7.93 -2.22
N ARG A 186 -15.37 8.38 -3.01
CA ARG A 186 -15.01 9.80 -3.06
C ARG A 186 -16.10 10.61 -3.76
N SER A 187 -16.76 10.01 -4.74
CA SER A 187 -17.92 10.56 -5.43
C SER A 187 -19.23 10.50 -4.62
N ALA A 188 -19.21 10.07 -3.35
CA ALA A 188 -20.41 9.96 -2.54
C ALA A 188 -20.92 11.35 -2.12
N GLU A 189 -22.22 11.59 -2.36
CA GLU A 189 -22.91 12.79 -1.89
C GLU A 189 -23.49 12.60 -0.47
N GLY A 190 -23.97 13.69 0.12
CA GLY A 190 -24.65 13.65 1.43
C GLY A 190 -25.85 12.71 1.44
N GLY A 191 -25.96 11.87 2.47
CA GLY A 191 -27.03 10.87 2.61
C GLY A 191 -26.69 9.49 2.03
N TYR A 192 -25.43 9.27 1.62
CA TYR A 192 -24.93 7.99 1.13
C TYR A 192 -25.14 6.83 2.14
N GLN A 193 -25.43 5.63 1.62
CA GLN A 193 -25.60 4.43 2.43
C GLN A 193 -24.24 3.87 2.87
N GLN A 194 -23.69 4.46 3.93
CA GLN A 194 -22.36 4.14 4.43
C GLN A 194 -22.20 2.70 4.92
N ILE A 195 -23.21 2.15 5.62
CA ILE A 195 -23.10 0.86 6.30
C ILE A 195 -22.86 -0.30 5.30
N PRO A 196 -23.67 -0.49 4.24
CA PRO A 196 -23.41 -1.53 3.25
C PRO A 196 -22.02 -1.43 2.62
N TYR A 197 -21.57 -0.21 2.32
CA TYR A 197 -20.25 0.02 1.74
C TYR A 197 -19.13 -0.42 2.67
N GLN A 198 -19.17 0.01 3.94
CA GLN A 198 -18.17 -0.37 4.93
C GLN A 198 -18.10 -1.87 5.15
N LEU A 199 -19.25 -2.54 5.24
CA LEU A 199 -19.29 -3.99 5.41
C LEU A 199 -18.66 -4.73 4.22
N ALA A 200 -18.90 -4.24 2.99
CA ALA A 200 -18.30 -4.82 1.79
C ALA A 200 -16.79 -4.55 1.74
N VAL A 201 -16.32 -3.37 2.12
CA VAL A 201 -14.89 -3.03 2.20
C VAL A 201 -14.17 -3.85 3.29
N GLU A 202 -14.77 -3.99 4.48
CA GLU A 202 -14.28 -4.87 5.56
C GLU A 202 -14.16 -6.32 5.07
N ALA A 203 -15.14 -6.81 4.31
CA ALA A 203 -15.10 -8.15 3.73
C ALA A 203 -14.03 -8.31 2.64
N MET A 204 -13.80 -7.28 1.82
CA MET A 204 -12.71 -7.26 0.83
C MET A 204 -11.35 -7.32 1.49
N SER A 205 -11.11 -6.52 2.55
CA SER A 205 -9.87 -6.54 3.34
C SER A 205 -9.62 -7.92 3.93
N ALA A 206 -10.63 -8.51 4.59
CA ALA A 206 -10.51 -9.85 5.16
C ALA A 206 -10.15 -10.91 4.11
N ALA A 207 -10.76 -10.86 2.91
CA ALA A 207 -10.46 -11.78 1.82
C ALA A 207 -9.06 -11.56 1.22
N ALA A 208 -8.60 -10.30 1.11
CA ALA A 208 -7.24 -9.97 0.66
C ALA A 208 -6.18 -10.54 1.61
N TRP A 209 -6.36 -10.37 2.92
CA TRP A 209 -5.44 -10.91 3.91
C TRP A 209 -5.46 -12.44 3.96
N ALA A 210 -6.61 -13.07 3.69
CA ALA A 210 -6.74 -14.52 3.53
C ALA A 210 -6.14 -15.07 2.22
N GLY A 211 -5.83 -14.22 1.25
CA GLY A 211 -5.34 -14.65 -0.07
C GLY A 211 -6.44 -15.20 -0.99
N ASP A 212 -7.70 -14.89 -0.71
CA ASP A 212 -8.86 -15.41 -1.45
C ASP A 212 -9.37 -14.38 -2.47
N VAL A 213 -8.64 -14.27 -3.58
CA VAL A 213 -8.96 -13.33 -4.67
C VAL A 213 -10.32 -13.66 -5.33
N ASP A 214 -10.73 -14.93 -5.35
CA ASP A 214 -12.02 -15.31 -5.90
C ASP A 214 -13.18 -14.84 -5.02
N ARG A 215 -13.04 -14.93 -3.69
CA ARG A 215 -13.99 -14.30 -2.76
C ARG A 215 -13.99 -12.78 -2.91
N MET A 216 -12.85 -12.14 -3.13
CA MET A 216 -12.82 -10.70 -3.41
C MET A 216 -13.62 -10.34 -4.68
N ARG A 217 -13.48 -11.12 -5.76
CA ARG A 217 -14.25 -10.91 -7.00
C ARG A 217 -15.75 -11.06 -6.79
N ASP A 218 -16.15 -12.03 -5.97
CA ASP A 218 -17.54 -12.27 -5.58
C ASP A 218 -18.13 -11.10 -4.79
N ILE A 219 -17.44 -10.66 -3.72
CA ILE A 219 -17.84 -9.48 -2.93
C ILE A 219 -17.92 -8.24 -3.82
N PHE A 220 -16.90 -8.02 -4.65
CA PHE A 220 -16.86 -6.87 -5.54
C PHE A 220 -18.07 -6.83 -6.47
N THR A 221 -18.36 -7.97 -7.12
CA THR A 221 -19.45 -8.07 -8.10
C THR A 221 -20.82 -7.91 -7.46
N ASN A 222 -21.03 -8.53 -6.29
CA ASN A 222 -22.36 -8.70 -5.71
C ASN A 222 -22.70 -7.70 -4.59
N GLU A 223 -21.68 -7.14 -3.92
CA GLU A 223 -21.87 -6.34 -2.71
C GLU A 223 -21.30 -4.92 -2.85
N LEU A 224 -20.17 -4.73 -3.53
CA LEU A 224 -19.43 -3.46 -3.51
C LEU A 224 -19.60 -2.60 -4.78
N ARG A 225 -19.52 -3.18 -5.99
CA ARG A 225 -19.42 -2.42 -7.25
C ARG A 225 -20.58 -1.45 -7.45
N ALA A 226 -21.82 -1.88 -7.17
CA ALA A 226 -23.01 -1.06 -7.35
C ALA A 226 -23.13 0.08 -6.32
N LEU A 227 -22.29 0.09 -5.29
CA LEU A 227 -22.27 1.12 -4.27
C LEU A 227 -21.43 2.34 -4.66
N TYR A 228 -20.65 2.29 -5.74
CA TYR A 228 -19.91 3.45 -6.25
C TYR A 228 -20.82 4.34 -7.12
N PRO A 229 -21.02 5.62 -6.77
CA PRO A 229 -21.76 6.55 -7.61
C PRO A 229 -21.06 6.84 -8.95
N ASP A 230 -19.73 6.95 -8.93
CA ASP A 230 -18.90 7.04 -10.14
C ASP A 230 -18.34 5.65 -10.50
N PRO A 231 -18.74 5.05 -11.64
CA PRO A 231 -18.21 3.76 -12.08
C PRO A 231 -16.69 3.74 -12.28
N ALA A 232 -16.06 4.89 -12.57
CA ALA A 232 -14.62 4.96 -12.78
C ALA A 232 -13.83 4.61 -11.51
N GLU A 233 -14.36 4.93 -10.32
CA GLU A 233 -13.76 4.53 -9.05
C GLU A 233 -13.79 3.01 -8.86
N ALA A 234 -14.91 2.38 -9.21
CA ALA A 234 -15.04 0.92 -9.13
C ALA A 234 -14.18 0.21 -10.19
N ASP A 235 -13.95 0.82 -11.35
CA ASP A 235 -13.14 0.21 -12.41
C ASP A 235 -11.65 0.10 -12.04
N VAL A 236 -11.14 0.97 -11.17
CA VAL A 236 -9.78 0.83 -10.60
C VAL A 236 -9.69 -0.48 -9.79
N ILE A 237 -10.71 -0.77 -8.99
CA ILE A 237 -10.79 -1.99 -8.21
C ILE A 237 -10.89 -3.22 -9.13
N ALA A 238 -11.73 -3.13 -10.17
CA ALA A 238 -11.89 -4.20 -11.15
C ALA A 238 -10.55 -4.54 -11.82
N GLN A 239 -9.77 -3.54 -12.23
CA GLN A 239 -8.45 -3.73 -12.83
C GLN A 239 -7.48 -4.43 -11.89
N ALA A 240 -7.46 -4.07 -10.60
CA ALA A 240 -6.61 -4.73 -9.61
C ALA A 240 -7.03 -6.20 -9.39
N LEU A 241 -8.33 -6.49 -9.36
CA LEU A 241 -8.86 -7.86 -9.23
C LEU A 241 -8.60 -8.73 -10.48
N ASP A 242 -8.64 -8.12 -11.66
CA ASP A 242 -8.30 -8.78 -12.93
C ASP A 242 -6.81 -9.13 -12.99
N ALA A 243 -5.94 -8.21 -12.52
CA ALA A 243 -4.51 -8.48 -12.36
C ALA A 243 -4.24 -9.57 -11.32
N GLY A 244 -5.04 -9.61 -10.24
CA GLY A 244 -4.95 -10.64 -9.19
C GLY A 244 -3.67 -10.58 -8.35
N ASP A 245 -2.98 -9.43 -8.36
CA ASP A 245 -1.78 -9.21 -7.55
C ASP A 245 -2.17 -9.02 -6.09
N LEU A 246 -1.84 -10.01 -5.27
CA LEU A 246 -2.27 -10.04 -3.88
C LEU A 246 -1.61 -8.97 -3.03
N ASP A 247 -0.38 -8.58 -3.34
CA ASP A 247 0.33 -7.54 -2.57
C ASP A 247 -0.28 -6.17 -2.84
N VAL A 248 -0.69 -5.93 -4.09
CA VAL A 248 -1.48 -4.74 -4.45
C VAL A 248 -2.85 -4.76 -3.77
N LEU A 249 -3.57 -5.87 -3.85
CA LEU A 249 -4.92 -5.99 -3.29
C LEU A 249 -4.93 -5.80 -1.77
N ARG A 250 -3.91 -6.31 -1.05
CA ARG A 250 -3.73 -6.10 0.39
C ARG A 250 -3.37 -4.67 0.76
N GLN A 251 -2.76 -3.89 -0.14
CA GLN A 251 -2.52 -2.47 0.13
C GLN A 251 -3.75 -1.62 -0.20
N MET A 252 -4.43 -1.95 -1.29
CA MET A 252 -5.64 -1.24 -1.73
C MET A 252 -6.80 -1.45 -0.74
N PHE A 253 -6.92 -2.64 -0.17
CA PHE A 253 -7.88 -3.01 0.86
C PHE A 253 -7.19 -3.35 2.19
N ALA A 254 -6.11 -2.65 2.52
CA ALA A 254 -5.40 -2.85 3.79
C ALA A 254 -6.37 -2.92 4.95
#